data_AF-A0A2I0LZF6-F1
#
_entry.id   AF-A0A2I0LZF6-F1
#
_cell.length_a   1.000
_cell.length_b   1.000
_cell.length_c   1.000
_cell.angle_alpha   90.00
_cell.angle_beta   90.00
_cell.angle_gamma   90.00
#
_symmetry.space_group_name_H-M   'P 1'
#
loop_
_entity.id
_entity.type
_entity.pdbx_description
1 polymer ?
#
loop_
_entity_poly.entity_id
_entity_poly.type
_entity_poly.pdbx_seq_one_letter_code
_entity_poly.pdbx_strand_id
1 'polypeptide(L)'
;MAGSGRGRGRAAFTFDIGAIGFSKGAALPDVVCQPPPPFPSTDNKPVPLKTGEDEDYMLALKQDLRGTMKRMPYFLAVEEDCEAIERYSKKYSEKKHAVWTPDWRRLPREMKPRKKTKKAGAKPKKAKSSEPKSNLDVLKKIEEIAL
;
A
#
# COMPACT_ATOMS: atom_id res chain seq x y z
N MET A 1 21.46 -27.95 63.34
CA MET A 1 20.29 -27.16 62.90
C MET A 1 19.64 -27.88 61.72
N ALA A 2 18.57 -28.62 61.97
CA ALA A 2 17.86 -29.42 60.97
C ALA A 2 16.82 -28.54 60.25
N GLY A 3 17.03 -28.30 58.95
CA GLY A 3 16.07 -27.64 58.08
C GLY A 3 15.33 -28.66 57.22
N SER A 4 14.18 -29.12 57.70
CA SER A 4 13.27 -30.01 56.97
C SER A 4 12.63 -29.26 55.80
N GLY A 5 13.17 -29.47 54.59
CA GLY A 5 12.61 -28.94 53.34
C GLY A 5 11.61 -29.91 52.72
N ARG A 6 10.32 -29.66 52.96
CA ARG A 6 9.19 -30.40 52.37
C ARG A 6 9.27 -30.40 50.84
N GLY A 7 9.52 -31.58 50.25
CA GLY A 7 9.43 -31.80 48.80
C GLY A 7 8.01 -31.54 48.31
N ARG A 8 7.83 -30.48 47.52
CA ARG A 8 6.64 -30.28 46.69
C ARG A 8 6.60 -31.41 45.67
N GLY A 9 5.68 -32.37 45.85
CA GLY A 9 5.50 -33.50 44.95
C GLY A 9 5.23 -33.03 43.52
N ARG A 10 6.05 -33.50 42.57
CA ARG A 10 5.74 -33.42 41.14
C ARG A 10 4.42 -34.19 40.93
N ALA A 11 3.53 -33.63 40.12
CA ALA A 11 2.15 -34.09 39.95
C ALA A 11 2.04 -35.61 39.68
N ALA A 12 1.02 -36.26 40.24
CA ALA A 12 0.70 -37.65 39.92
C ALA A 12 0.16 -37.72 38.49
N PHE A 13 0.89 -38.40 37.61
CA PHE A 13 0.48 -38.61 36.22
C PHE A 13 -0.60 -39.69 36.15
N THR A 14 -1.61 -39.53 35.29
CA THR A 14 -2.70 -40.49 35.10
C THR A 14 -2.31 -41.69 34.24
N PHE A 15 -1.14 -41.64 33.60
CA PHE A 15 -0.59 -42.69 32.75
C PHE A 15 0.71 -43.25 33.33
N ASP A 16 1.08 -44.47 32.94
CA ASP A 16 2.31 -45.11 33.39
C ASP A 16 3.55 -44.46 32.75
N ILE A 17 4.36 -43.81 33.59
CA ILE A 17 5.60 -43.12 33.22
C ILE A 17 6.71 -44.12 32.84
N GLY A 18 6.67 -45.34 33.40
CA GLY A 18 7.65 -46.39 33.13
C GLY A 18 7.56 -46.92 31.69
N ALA A 19 6.36 -47.00 31.13
CA ALA A 19 6.13 -47.39 29.75
C ALA A 19 6.69 -46.38 28.73
N ILE A 20 6.86 -45.12 29.13
CA ILE A 20 7.46 -44.05 28.30
C ILE A 20 8.99 -44.05 28.41
N GLY A 21 9.56 -44.84 29.34
CA GLY A 21 11.01 -45.01 29.50
C GLY A 21 11.63 -44.21 30.64
N PHE A 22 10.82 -43.57 31.50
CA PHE A 22 11.31 -42.92 32.71
C PHE A 22 11.20 -43.89 33.90
N SER A 23 12.33 -44.26 34.48
CA SER A 23 12.35 -45.09 35.69
C SER A 23 11.88 -44.29 36.92
N LYS A 24 11.42 -44.99 37.97
CA LYS A 24 10.97 -44.36 39.21
C LYS A 24 12.11 -43.55 39.84
N GLY A 25 11.96 -42.22 39.87
CA GLY A 25 13.00 -41.30 40.35
C GLY A 25 13.96 -40.77 39.28
N ALA A 26 13.75 -41.10 38.00
CA ALA A 26 14.49 -40.51 36.89
C ALA A 26 14.19 -39.00 36.74
N ALA A 27 15.17 -38.27 36.22
CA ALA A 27 15.02 -36.85 35.93
C ALA A 27 14.03 -36.64 34.76
N LEU A 28 12.84 -36.16 35.10
CA LEU A 28 11.86 -35.68 34.12
C LEU A 28 12.32 -34.34 33.53
N PRO A 29 11.99 -34.03 32.27
CA PRO A 29 12.36 -32.76 31.65
C PRO A 29 11.87 -31.57 32.47
N ASP A 30 12.64 -30.50 32.46
CA ASP A 30 12.31 -29.29 33.20
C ASP A 30 11.07 -28.61 32.64
N VAL A 31 10.31 -28.00 33.54
CA VAL A 31 9.11 -27.24 33.18
C VAL A 31 9.55 -25.92 32.56
N VAL A 32 9.20 -25.72 31.30
CA VAL A 32 9.50 -24.48 30.58
C VAL A 32 8.55 -23.38 31.11
N CYS A 33 9.10 -22.44 31.88
CA CYS A 33 8.32 -21.36 32.54
C CYS A 33 7.90 -20.22 31.59
N GLN A 34 8.59 -20.05 30.46
CA GLN A 34 8.33 -18.97 29.51
C GLN A 34 8.33 -19.51 28.08
N PRO A 35 7.46 -19.00 27.19
CA PRO A 35 7.47 -19.41 25.80
C PRO A 35 8.82 -19.06 25.16
N PRO A 36 9.34 -19.89 24.24
CA PRO A 36 10.56 -19.58 23.53
C PRO A 36 10.42 -18.27 22.75
N PRO A 37 11.51 -17.50 22.58
CA PRO A 37 11.47 -16.24 21.86
C PRO A 37 11.12 -16.45 20.38
N PRO A 38 10.48 -15.46 19.71
CA PRO A 38 10.09 -15.58 18.30
C PRO A 38 11.31 -15.71 17.36
N PHE A 39 12.47 -15.21 17.78
CA PHE A 39 13.72 -15.28 17.04
C PHE A 39 14.79 -15.98 17.88
N PRO A 40 14.92 -17.31 17.78
CA PRO A 40 16.00 -18.03 18.45
C PRO A 40 17.36 -17.68 17.82
N SER A 41 18.43 -17.74 18.61
CA SER A 41 19.78 -17.54 18.11
C SER A 41 20.17 -18.67 17.16
N THR A 42 20.59 -18.33 15.94
CA THR A 42 21.11 -19.29 14.97
C THR A 42 22.62 -19.43 15.11
N ASP A 43 23.14 -20.66 15.01
CA ASP A 43 24.57 -20.95 15.09
C ASP A 43 25.34 -20.34 13.90
N ASN A 44 24.72 -20.34 12.72
CA ASN A 44 25.32 -19.85 11.48
C ASN A 44 24.76 -18.49 11.05
N LYS A 45 25.62 -17.68 10.43
CA LYS A 45 25.29 -16.40 9.81
C LYS A 45 25.26 -16.54 8.28
N PRO A 46 24.47 -15.70 7.58
CA PRO A 46 24.47 -15.71 6.12
C PRO A 46 25.83 -15.29 5.56
N VAL A 47 26.13 -15.78 4.35
CA VAL A 47 27.36 -15.47 3.62
C VAL A 47 27.40 -13.97 3.25
N PRO A 48 28.54 -13.28 3.39
CA PRO A 48 28.70 -11.90 2.95
C PRO A 48 28.38 -11.72 1.46
N LEU A 49 27.91 -10.52 1.10
CA LEU A 49 27.64 -10.20 -0.30
C LEU A 49 28.94 -10.11 -1.11
N LYS A 50 28.84 -10.43 -2.39
CA LYS A 50 29.96 -10.24 -3.33
C LYS A 50 30.21 -8.75 -3.51
N THR A 51 31.49 -8.39 -3.57
CA THR A 51 31.97 -7.03 -3.77
C THR A 51 32.76 -6.96 -5.06
N GLY A 52 32.54 -5.92 -5.87
CA GLY A 52 33.27 -5.68 -7.11
C GLY A 52 32.56 -4.65 -7.98
N GLU A 53 33.30 -4.04 -8.91
CA GLU A 53 32.78 -2.98 -9.78
C GLU A 53 31.59 -3.45 -10.64
N ASP A 54 31.61 -4.70 -11.11
CA ASP A 54 30.51 -5.29 -11.89
C ASP A 54 29.21 -5.42 -11.08
N GLU A 55 29.30 -5.84 -9.82
CA GLU A 55 28.14 -5.99 -8.92
C GLU A 55 27.57 -4.62 -8.55
N ASP A 56 28.45 -3.63 -8.34
CA ASP A 56 28.07 -2.24 -8.06
C ASP A 56 27.41 -1.58 -9.27
N TYR A 57 27.90 -1.84 -10.49
CA TYR A 57 27.28 -1.39 -11.73
C TYR A 57 25.87 -1.98 -11.89
N MET A 58 25.72 -3.29 -11.69
CA MET A 58 24.42 -3.95 -11.77
C MET A 58 23.44 -3.44 -10.69
N LEU A 59 23.94 -3.14 -9.50
CA LEU A 59 23.16 -2.52 -8.43
C LEU A 59 22.66 -1.12 -8.82
N ALA A 60 23.53 -0.28 -9.36
CA ALA A 60 23.17 1.05 -9.84
C ALA A 60 22.14 0.98 -10.96
N LEU A 61 22.37 0.11 -11.95
CA LEU A 61 21.45 -0.09 -13.07
C LEU A 61 20.07 -0.57 -12.61
N LYS A 62 20.00 -1.47 -11.62
CA LYS A 62 18.74 -1.90 -11.01
C LYS A 62 17.99 -0.73 -10.35
N GLN A 63 18.69 0.18 -9.69
CA GLN A 63 18.07 1.36 -9.06
C GLN A 63 17.54 2.33 -10.13
N ASP A 64 18.30 2.57 -11.18
CA ASP A 64 17.90 3.41 -12.30
C ASP A 64 16.68 2.85 -13.03
N LEU A 65 16.64 1.53 -13.23
CA LEU A 65 15.50 0.84 -13.83
C LEU A 65 14.22 1.07 -13.02
N ARG A 66 14.30 1.06 -11.68
CA ARG A 66 13.16 1.38 -10.81
C ARG A 66 12.64 2.80 -11.05
N GLY A 67 13.54 3.77 -11.21
CA GLY A 67 13.18 5.17 -11.46
C GLY A 67 12.65 5.42 -12.87
N THR A 68 13.20 4.73 -13.88
CA THR A 68 12.74 4.83 -15.27
C THR A 68 11.38 4.17 -15.45
N MET A 69 11.18 2.96 -14.93
CA MET A 69 9.89 2.25 -15.02
C MET A 69 8.73 3.04 -14.44
N LYS A 70 8.92 3.71 -13.30
CA LYS A 70 7.88 4.56 -12.68
C LYS A 70 7.51 5.79 -13.51
N ARG A 71 8.43 6.27 -14.37
CA ARG A 71 8.18 7.41 -15.28
C ARG A 71 7.59 6.98 -16.62
N MET A 72 7.74 5.70 -16.98
CA MET A 72 7.19 5.17 -18.22
C MET A 72 5.65 5.18 -18.21
N PRO A 73 5.02 5.30 -19.38
CA PRO A 73 3.56 5.34 -19.50
C PRO A 73 2.88 4.01 -19.15
N TYR A 74 3.67 2.94 -18.98
CA TYR A 74 3.20 1.62 -18.53
C TYR A 74 2.90 1.58 -17.03
N PHE A 75 3.41 2.55 -16.26
CA PHE A 75 3.14 2.65 -14.82
C PHE A 75 1.74 3.25 -14.59
N LEU A 76 0.77 2.38 -14.32
CA LEU A 76 -0.58 2.78 -13.97
C LEU A 76 -0.63 3.21 -12.50
N ALA A 77 -0.49 4.52 -12.26
CA ALA A 77 -0.69 5.12 -10.95
C ALA A 77 -2.17 5.08 -10.57
N VAL A 78 -2.45 4.99 -9.26
CA VAL A 78 -3.81 5.11 -8.73
C VAL A 78 -4.30 6.54 -9.01
N GLU A 79 -5.48 6.67 -9.61
CA GLU A 79 -6.13 7.97 -9.82
C GLU A 79 -6.51 8.55 -8.45
N GLU A 80 -6.05 9.77 -8.16
CA GLU A 80 -6.51 10.49 -6.97
C GLU A 80 -7.97 10.91 -7.19
N ASP A 81 -8.82 10.65 -6.19
CA ASP A 81 -10.21 11.05 -6.22
C ASP A 81 -10.31 12.57 -6.47
N CYS A 82 -11.24 12.96 -7.35
CA CYS A 82 -11.46 14.36 -7.64
C CYS A 82 -11.79 15.11 -6.35
N GLU A 83 -10.91 16.03 -5.97
CA GLU A 83 -11.12 16.92 -4.83
C GLU A 83 -12.55 17.51 -4.86
N ALA A 84 -13.24 17.49 -3.73
CA ALA A 84 -14.62 17.96 -3.62
C ALA A 84 -14.80 19.45 -3.96
N ILE A 85 -13.71 20.22 -3.96
CA ILE A 85 -13.69 21.65 -4.24
C ILE A 85 -12.81 21.91 -5.46
N GLU A 86 -13.38 22.52 -6.49
CA GLU A 86 -12.64 22.94 -7.66
C GLU A 86 -11.78 24.17 -7.34
N ARG A 87 -10.45 24.02 -7.39
CA ARG A 87 -9.49 25.09 -7.13
C ARG A 87 -8.86 25.58 -8.44
N TYR A 88 -8.76 26.90 -8.62
CA TYR A 88 -8.11 27.50 -9.80
C TYR A 88 -6.64 27.08 -9.96
N SER A 89 -5.96 26.77 -8.85
CA SER A 89 -4.58 26.26 -8.83
C SER A 89 -4.40 24.96 -9.62
N LYS A 90 -5.46 24.15 -9.75
CA LYS A 90 -5.41 22.86 -10.48
C LYS A 90 -4.95 23.02 -11.93
N LYS A 91 -5.30 24.13 -12.58
CA LYS A 91 -4.88 24.44 -13.96
C LYS A 91 -3.36 24.43 -14.16
N TYR A 92 -2.59 24.73 -13.11
CA TYR A 92 -1.13 24.76 -13.14
C TYR A 92 -0.48 23.52 -12.49
N SER A 93 -1.24 22.74 -11.75
CA SER A 93 -0.77 21.51 -11.09
C SER A 93 -0.90 20.25 -11.95
N GLU A 94 -1.69 20.29 -13.02
CA GLU A 94 -1.92 19.15 -13.91
C GLU A 94 -0.62 18.67 -14.59
N LYS A 95 -0.10 17.54 -14.12
CA LYS A 95 1.04 16.87 -14.76
C LYS A 95 0.55 16.12 -15.99
N LYS A 96 1.00 16.55 -17.18
CA LYS A 96 0.73 15.83 -18.43
C LYS A 96 1.59 14.57 -18.49
N HIS A 97 0.97 13.42 -18.32
CA HIS A 97 1.61 12.13 -18.55
C HIS A 97 1.46 11.71 -20.01
N ALA A 98 2.51 11.13 -20.58
CA ALA A 98 2.44 10.53 -21.91
C ALA A 98 1.48 9.34 -21.88
N VAL A 99 0.51 9.30 -22.80
CA VAL A 99 -0.46 8.20 -22.88
C VAL A 99 0.04 7.19 -23.91
N TRP A 100 0.32 5.96 -23.48
CA TRP A 100 0.64 4.87 -24.40
C TRP A 100 -0.65 4.22 -24.91
N THR A 101 -0.79 4.10 -26.23
CA THR A 101 -1.92 3.43 -26.87
C THR A 101 -1.48 2.08 -27.43
N PRO A 102 -2.05 0.96 -26.98
CA PRO A 102 -1.68 -0.36 -27.48
C PRO A 102 -2.31 -0.67 -28.85
N ASP A 103 -1.76 -1.67 -29.54
CA ASP A 103 -2.34 -2.19 -30.78
C ASP A 103 -3.57 -3.07 -30.51
N TRP A 104 -4.75 -2.52 -30.78
CA TRP A 104 -6.04 -3.19 -30.58
C TRP A 104 -6.32 -4.36 -31.52
N ARG A 105 -5.48 -4.60 -32.55
CA ARG A 105 -5.60 -5.79 -33.40
C ARG A 105 -5.15 -7.05 -32.68
N ARG A 106 -4.20 -6.92 -31.74
CA ARG A 106 -3.64 -8.02 -30.96
C ARG A 106 -4.41 -8.30 -29.67
N LEU A 107 -5.10 -7.29 -29.14
CA LEU A 107 -5.81 -7.35 -27.87
C LEU A 107 -7.30 -7.69 -28.05
N PRO A 108 -7.92 -8.42 -27.11
CA PRO A 108 -9.36 -8.65 -27.12
C PRO A 108 -10.15 -7.34 -27.16
N ARG A 109 -11.26 -7.34 -27.92
CA ARG A 109 -12.12 -6.15 -28.08
C ARG A 109 -12.72 -5.64 -26.77
N GLU A 110 -12.85 -6.52 -25.78
CA GLU A 110 -13.41 -6.22 -24.46
C GLU A 110 -12.53 -5.25 -23.65
N MET A 111 -11.22 -5.28 -23.87
CA MET A 111 -10.27 -4.45 -23.13
C MET A 111 -10.22 -3.01 -23.64
N LYS A 112 -10.85 -2.72 -24.78
CA LYS A 112 -10.84 -1.38 -25.38
C LYS A 112 -11.63 -0.40 -24.49
N PRO A 113 -11.02 0.70 -24.01
CA PRO A 113 -11.72 1.70 -23.20
C PRO A 113 -12.95 2.21 -23.93
N ARG A 114 -14.12 1.91 -23.38
CA ARG A 114 -15.39 2.43 -23.89
C ARG A 114 -15.64 3.77 -23.22
N LYS A 115 -15.68 4.85 -24.01
CA LYS A 115 -16.23 6.12 -23.55
C LYS A 115 -17.69 5.86 -23.20
N LYS A 116 -18.01 5.75 -21.91
CA LYS A 116 -19.39 5.85 -21.46
C LYS A 116 -19.81 7.28 -21.74
N THR A 117 -20.40 7.51 -22.92
CA THR A 117 -21.21 8.70 -23.12
C THR A 117 -22.26 8.64 -22.01
N LYS A 118 -22.17 9.53 -21.02
CA LYS A 118 -23.33 9.80 -20.17
C LYS A 118 -24.44 10.07 -21.19
N LYS A 119 -25.42 9.16 -21.31
CA LYS A 119 -26.65 9.46 -22.05
C LYS A 119 -27.06 10.81 -21.50
N ALA A 120 -27.15 11.82 -22.36
CA ALA A 120 -27.56 13.15 -21.95
C ALA A 120 -28.88 12.96 -21.18
N GLY A 121 -28.80 12.98 -19.85
CA GLY A 121 -29.96 13.12 -19.00
C GLY A 121 -30.68 14.33 -19.54
N ALA A 122 -31.97 14.15 -19.83
CA ALA A 122 -32.82 15.15 -20.44
C ALA A 122 -32.42 16.54 -19.92
N LYS A 123 -32.06 17.43 -20.85
CA LYS A 123 -31.75 18.83 -20.52
C LYS A 123 -32.83 19.31 -19.55
N PRO A 124 -32.51 19.74 -18.32
CA PRO A 124 -33.51 20.42 -17.51
C PRO A 124 -33.96 21.62 -18.35
N LYS A 125 -35.28 21.71 -18.57
CA LYS A 125 -35.88 22.86 -19.27
C LYS A 125 -35.32 24.11 -18.61
N LYS A 126 -34.53 24.89 -19.34
CA LYS A 126 -34.13 26.23 -18.89
C LYS A 126 -35.43 26.98 -18.60
N ALA A 127 -35.66 27.30 -17.34
CA ALA A 127 -36.56 28.39 -16.99
C ALA A 127 -36.07 29.63 -17.76
N LYS A 128 -37.00 30.41 -18.32
CA LYS A 128 -36.71 31.64 -19.06
C LYS A 128 -35.80 32.52 -18.20
N SER A 129 -34.50 32.53 -18.50
CA SER A 129 -33.59 33.54 -17.98
C SER A 129 -33.97 34.84 -18.66
N SER A 130 -34.29 35.85 -17.85
CA SER A 130 -34.38 37.24 -18.29
C SER A 130 -33.14 37.63 -19.10
N GLU A 131 -33.34 38.56 -20.03
CA GLU A 131 -32.39 39.02 -21.04
C GLU A 131 -30.97 39.24 -20.49
N PRO A 132 -29.93 38.96 -21.29
CA PRO A 132 -28.56 39.23 -20.92
C PRO A 132 -28.41 40.74 -20.68
N LYS A 133 -28.23 41.15 -19.42
CA LYS A 133 -27.82 42.52 -19.10
C LYS A 133 -26.54 42.81 -19.88
N SER A 134 -26.59 43.89 -20.65
CA SER A 134 -25.50 44.27 -21.52
C SER A 134 -24.24 44.51 -20.69
N ASN A 135 -23.05 44.22 -21.24
CA ASN A 135 -21.78 44.42 -20.53
C ASN A 135 -21.63 45.86 -19.99
N LEU A 136 -22.32 46.83 -20.61
CA LEU A 136 -22.38 48.22 -20.17
C LEU A 136 -23.07 48.38 -18.81
N ASP A 137 -24.12 47.60 -18.53
CA ASP A 137 -24.83 47.66 -17.24
C ASP A 137 -24.01 47.04 -16.11
N VAL A 138 -23.15 46.09 -16.44
CA VAL A 138 -22.19 45.50 -15.49
C VAL A 138 -21.09 46.51 -15.16
N LEU A 139 -20.56 47.21 -16.17
CA LEU A 139 -19.52 48.22 -15.98
C LEU A 139 -20.01 49.41 -15.14
N LYS A 140 -21.22 49.93 -15.42
CA LYS A 140 -21.82 51.02 -14.62
C LYS A 140 -21.98 50.66 -13.15
N LYS A 141 -22.36 49.42 -12.84
CA LYS A 141 -22.49 48.95 -11.46
C LYS A 141 -21.14 48.83 -10.75
N ILE A 142 -20.09 48.49 -11.47
CA ILE A 142 -18.74 48.43 -10.90
C ILE A 142 -18.25 49.85 -10.57
N GLU A 143 -18.53 50.82 -11.44
CA GLU A 143 -18.20 52.23 -11.20
C GLU A 143 -18.99 52.83 -10.02
N GLU A 144 -20.28 52.50 -9.86
CA GLU A 144 -21.09 52.95 -8.71
C GLU A 144 -20.60 52.39 -7.36
N ILE A 145 -20.02 51.18 -7.33
CA ILE A 145 -19.50 50.57 -6.10
C ILE A 145 -18.08 51.08 -5.78
N ALA A 146 -17.38 51.62 -6.78
CA ALA A 146 -16.04 52.17 -6.63
C ALA A 146 -16.01 53.64 -6.16
N LEU A 147 -17.18 54.27 -6.00
CA LEU A 147 -17.39 55.58 -5.38
C LEU A 147 -17.90 55.44 -3.94
#